data_AF-A0A315BNM3-F1
#
_entry.id   AF-A0A315BNM3-F1
#
_cell.length_a   1.000
_cell.length_b   1.000
_cell.length_c   1.000
_cell.angle_alpha   90.00
_cell.angle_beta   90.00
_cell.angle_gamma   90.00
#
_symmetry.space_group_name_H-M   'P 1'
#
loop_
_entity.id
_entity.type
_entity.pdbx_description
1 polymer ?
#
loop_
_entity_poly.entity_id
_entity_poly.type
_entity_poly.pdbx_seq_one_letter_code
_entity_poly.pdbx_strand_id
1 'polypeptide(L)'
;MNRNEWITQAARLQSADQPFALVTVLSAQAPTSGKAGDKAVVTPDGQIHGWIGGGCAQPAVIKTVRRALLDGQPRKIRIAPSDESAERDLGDVLEFGMACHSGGTLELFIDPVMPSAMLTVVGNSPVARALVGLAPRVGLRVAVVAQGAQAADFPDADTVLNSDDAAGVSARLSSPFVVVATQGRRDLQGLKAALALQPQGLWFVASARKAAVLLDTLVTSGEDPAAVARIVAPAGEFIGAQTPEEIALSVLTSVVAARRGRESSAPASQAALTASMAASALTPSATAAAGSSSCCSTTAATEPKEAVKSKALAPVAASACCGGSKQAAGQAADTATDAVPSRTVEPALALAAVPVSVKSSCCGG
;
A
#
# COMPACT_ATOMS: atom_id res chain seq x y z
N MET A 1 -0.34 34.41 14.06
CA MET A 1 -0.18 33.05 13.50
C MET A 1 1.18 32.52 13.92
N ASN A 2 1.21 31.35 14.54
CA ASN A 2 2.47 30.69 14.87
C ASN A 2 2.98 29.99 13.59
N ARG A 3 4.16 30.39 13.10
CA ARG A 3 4.73 29.85 11.85
C ARG A 3 4.93 28.33 11.90
N ASN A 4 4.99 27.74 13.09
CA ASN A 4 5.22 26.31 13.31
C ASN A 4 3.95 25.53 13.71
N GLU A 5 2.77 26.17 13.71
CA GLU A 5 1.49 25.50 14.03
C GLU A 5 1.23 24.27 13.16
N TRP A 6 1.70 24.31 11.90
CA TRP A 6 1.58 23.22 10.94
C TRP A 6 2.15 21.89 11.47
N ILE A 7 3.20 21.91 12.32
CA ILE A 7 3.82 20.69 12.86
C ILE A 7 2.85 19.96 13.78
N THR A 8 2.23 20.70 14.69
CA THR A 8 1.30 20.13 15.67
C THR A 8 0.04 19.62 14.95
N GLN A 9 -0.43 20.36 13.95
CA GLN A 9 -1.59 19.93 13.17
C GLN A 9 -1.30 18.71 12.30
N ALA A 10 -0.12 18.65 11.65
CA ALA A 10 0.30 17.47 10.87
C ALA A 10 0.31 16.22 11.74
N ALA A 11 0.93 16.29 12.94
CA ALA A 11 0.99 15.18 13.88
C ALA A 11 -0.42 14.73 14.31
N ARG A 12 -1.33 15.68 14.58
CA ARG A 12 -2.73 15.38 14.95
C ARG A 12 -3.45 14.64 13.82
N LEU A 13 -3.40 15.18 12.60
CA LEU A 13 -4.08 14.58 11.44
C LEU A 13 -3.51 13.20 11.11
N GLN A 14 -2.19 13.04 11.16
CA GLN A 14 -1.53 11.75 10.95
C GLN A 14 -1.94 10.72 12.01
N SER A 15 -1.98 11.10 13.30
CA SER A 15 -2.43 10.19 14.36
C SER A 15 -3.90 9.79 14.25
N ALA A 16 -4.72 10.63 13.61
CA ALA A 16 -6.13 10.39 13.34
C ALA A 16 -6.37 9.72 11.98
N ASP A 17 -5.32 9.34 11.25
CA ASP A 17 -5.39 8.74 9.90
C ASP A 17 -6.21 9.60 8.92
N GLN A 18 -6.14 10.92 9.06
CA GLN A 18 -6.85 11.88 8.20
C GLN A 18 -5.95 12.37 7.07
N PRO A 19 -6.43 12.41 5.82
CA PRO A 19 -5.66 12.94 4.69
C PRO A 19 -5.39 14.44 4.86
N PHE A 20 -4.20 14.88 4.48
CA PHE A 20 -3.84 16.30 4.39
C PHE A 20 -2.67 16.49 3.43
N ALA A 21 -2.40 17.71 2.98
CA ALA A 21 -1.22 18.01 2.19
C ALA A 21 -0.27 18.94 2.96
N LEU A 22 1.03 18.62 2.91
CA LEU A 22 2.07 19.55 3.32
C LEU A 22 2.43 20.43 2.12
N VAL A 23 2.23 21.73 2.29
CA VAL A 23 2.57 22.74 1.29
C VAL A 23 3.84 23.44 1.73
N THR A 24 4.83 23.50 0.85
CA THR A 24 6.10 24.18 1.09
C THR A 24 6.35 25.23 0.01
N VAL A 25 6.62 26.47 0.40
CA VAL A 25 7.10 27.51 -0.52
C VAL A 25 8.55 27.20 -0.87
N LEU A 26 8.81 26.84 -2.13
CA LEU A 26 10.14 26.52 -2.63
C LEU A 26 10.93 27.79 -2.94
N SER A 27 10.30 28.74 -3.64
CA SER A 27 10.92 30.00 -4.03
C SER A 27 9.90 31.12 -4.08
N ALA A 28 10.39 32.34 -3.90
CA ALA A 28 9.58 33.55 -3.86
C ALA A 28 10.35 34.70 -4.51
N GLN A 29 9.79 35.27 -5.57
CA GLN A 29 10.32 36.44 -6.26
C GLN A 29 9.47 37.64 -5.90
N ALA A 30 10.09 38.63 -5.25
CA ALA A 30 9.41 39.79 -4.72
C ALA A 30 8.67 40.58 -5.81
N PRO A 31 7.57 41.28 -5.42
CA PRO A 31 7.01 41.33 -4.07
C PRO A 31 6.03 40.17 -3.77
N THR A 32 6.33 39.41 -2.72
CA THR A 32 5.46 38.35 -2.19
C THR A 32 5.48 38.41 -0.67
N SER A 33 4.38 38.05 -0.01
CA SER A 33 4.34 37.91 1.45
C SER A 33 4.79 36.53 1.94
N GLY A 34 4.83 35.54 1.04
CA GLY A 34 5.47 34.25 1.28
C GLY A 34 6.98 34.33 1.06
N LYS A 35 7.74 33.56 1.83
CA LYS A 35 9.19 33.39 1.74
C LYS A 35 9.52 31.92 1.50
N ALA A 36 10.64 31.67 0.84
CA ALA A 36 11.18 30.32 0.71
C ALA A 36 11.31 29.67 2.10
N GLY A 37 10.84 28.43 2.21
CA GLY A 37 10.81 27.67 3.47
C GLY A 37 9.54 27.82 4.30
N ASP A 38 8.64 28.74 3.96
CA ASP A 38 7.31 28.80 4.58
C ASP A 38 6.53 27.51 4.30
N LYS A 39 5.76 27.06 5.31
CA LYS A 39 5.04 25.79 5.28
C LYS A 39 3.64 25.93 5.85
N ALA A 40 2.71 25.17 5.29
CA ALA A 40 1.39 24.95 5.87
C ALA A 40 0.90 23.53 5.64
N VAL A 41 0.06 23.06 6.56
CA VAL A 41 -0.81 21.90 6.36
C VAL A 41 -2.12 22.39 5.76
N VAL A 42 -2.59 21.73 4.71
CA VAL A 42 -3.88 22.01 4.09
C VAL A 42 -4.76 20.76 4.14
N THR A 43 -5.95 20.90 4.73
CA THR A 43 -6.92 19.81 4.89
C THR A 43 -7.83 19.66 3.66
N PRO A 44 -8.59 18.55 3.52
CA PRO A 44 -9.46 18.33 2.36
C PRO A 44 -10.55 19.40 2.17
N ASP A 45 -11.05 19.97 3.27
CA ASP A 45 -12.01 21.08 3.28
C ASP A 45 -11.36 22.43 2.93
N GLY A 46 -10.02 22.48 2.87
CA GLY A 46 -9.25 23.66 2.44
C GLY A 46 -8.78 24.56 3.59
N GLN A 47 -8.86 24.11 4.85
CA GLN A 47 -8.30 24.85 5.97
C GLN A 47 -6.77 24.83 5.89
N ILE A 48 -6.15 25.99 6.12
CA ILE A 48 -4.71 26.18 6.03
C ILE A 48 -4.17 26.46 7.44
N HIS A 49 -3.31 25.57 7.92
CA HIS A 49 -2.62 25.70 9.21
C HIS A 49 -1.14 25.95 8.96
N GLY A 50 -0.68 27.18 9.19
CA GLY A 50 0.67 27.64 8.88
C GLY A 50 0.66 28.84 7.95
N TRP A 51 1.70 28.99 7.14
CA TRP A 51 1.85 30.13 6.23
C TRP A 51 2.42 29.69 4.89
N ILE A 52 1.82 30.20 3.80
CA ILE A 52 2.26 29.97 2.41
C ILE A 52 2.33 31.29 1.62
N GLY A 53 2.21 32.42 2.32
CA GLY A 53 1.98 33.74 1.74
C GLY A 53 0.56 34.26 1.93
N GLY A 54 0.23 35.31 1.19
CA GLY A 54 -1.04 36.05 1.31
C GLY A 54 -2.21 35.38 0.61
N GLY A 55 -3.38 36.00 0.70
CA GLY A 55 -4.65 35.45 0.20
C GLY A 55 -4.63 35.06 -1.29
N CYS A 56 -3.84 35.73 -2.13
CA CYS A 56 -3.75 35.45 -3.56
C CYS A 56 -3.25 34.04 -3.90
N ALA A 57 -2.45 33.42 -3.03
CA ALA A 57 -1.91 32.07 -3.29
C ALA A 57 -2.91 30.95 -2.91
N GLN A 58 -3.87 31.25 -2.03
CA GLN A 58 -4.73 30.23 -1.42
C GLN A 58 -5.64 29.50 -2.42
N PRO A 59 -6.29 30.16 -3.41
CA PRO A 59 -7.16 29.45 -4.36
C PRO A 59 -6.42 28.40 -5.18
N ALA A 60 -5.24 28.74 -5.72
CA ALA A 60 -4.41 27.82 -6.49
C ALA A 60 -3.91 26.64 -5.64
N VAL A 61 -3.50 26.92 -4.40
CA VAL A 61 -3.07 25.88 -3.44
C VAL A 61 -4.23 24.96 -3.08
N ILE A 62 -5.38 25.48 -2.64
CA ILE A 62 -6.53 24.65 -2.23
C ILE A 62 -7.02 23.80 -3.40
N LYS A 63 -7.11 24.37 -4.61
CA LYS A 63 -7.48 23.64 -5.82
C LYS A 63 -6.52 22.47 -6.09
N THR A 64 -5.22 22.73 -6.02
CA THR A 64 -4.20 21.71 -6.30
C THR A 64 -4.10 20.67 -5.19
N VAL A 65 -4.24 21.07 -3.92
CA VAL A 65 -4.32 20.16 -2.76
C VAL A 65 -5.49 19.21 -2.91
N ARG A 66 -6.69 19.70 -3.26
CA ARG A 66 -7.85 18.83 -3.49
C ARG A 66 -7.56 17.79 -4.56
N ARG A 67 -7.00 18.21 -5.69
CA ARG A 67 -6.60 17.27 -6.74
C ARG A 67 -5.54 16.27 -6.23
N ALA A 68 -4.59 16.69 -5.39
CA ALA A 68 -3.46 15.87 -4.93
C ALA A 68 -3.90 14.84 -3.88
N LEU A 69 -4.90 15.18 -3.06
CA LEU A 69 -5.52 14.25 -2.11
C LEU A 69 -6.47 13.26 -2.79
N LEU A 70 -6.93 13.55 -4.01
CA LEU A 70 -7.75 12.63 -4.80
C LEU A 70 -6.91 11.50 -5.44
N ASP A 71 -5.77 11.84 -6.04
CA ASP A 71 -4.91 10.87 -6.73
C ASP A 71 -3.67 10.44 -5.93
N GLY A 72 -3.41 11.08 -4.78
CA GLY A 72 -2.24 10.83 -3.95
C GLY A 72 -0.92 11.28 -4.58
N GLN A 73 -0.94 12.09 -5.64
CA GLN A 73 0.26 12.50 -6.36
C GLN A 73 0.77 13.87 -5.91
N PRO A 74 2.08 14.00 -5.63
CA PRO A 74 2.70 15.28 -5.33
C PRO A 74 2.70 16.17 -6.57
N ARG A 75 2.56 17.48 -6.37
CA ARG A 75 2.55 18.45 -7.46
C ARG A 75 3.39 19.69 -7.13
N LYS A 76 4.06 20.24 -8.13
CA LYS A 76 4.69 21.56 -8.06
C LYS A 76 3.78 22.57 -8.76
N ILE A 77 3.59 23.73 -8.13
CA ILE A 77 2.83 24.83 -8.72
C ILE A 77 3.67 26.09 -8.79
N ARG A 78 3.40 26.90 -9.80
CA ARG A 78 3.92 28.27 -9.92
C ARG A 78 2.74 29.23 -9.96
N ILE A 79 2.81 30.30 -9.18
CA ILE A 79 1.82 31.36 -9.19
C ILE A 79 2.56 32.60 -9.67
N ALA A 80 2.19 33.12 -10.84
CA ALA A 80 2.88 34.22 -11.51
C ALA A 80 1.89 35.27 -12.02
N PRO A 81 2.33 36.53 -12.25
CA PRO A 81 1.45 37.58 -12.77
C PRO A 81 0.97 37.24 -14.20
N SER A 82 -0.32 36.96 -14.33
CA SER A 82 -1.03 36.79 -15.60
C SER A 82 -2.54 36.80 -15.32
N ASP A 83 -3.36 36.62 -16.36
CA ASP A 83 -4.82 36.53 -16.20
C ASP A 83 -5.19 35.47 -15.14
N GLU A 84 -6.07 35.79 -14.19
CA GLU A 84 -6.44 34.91 -13.07
C GLU A 84 -7.04 33.58 -13.50
N SER A 85 -7.63 33.55 -14.70
CA SER A 85 -8.21 32.35 -15.29
C SER A 85 -7.18 31.49 -16.01
N ALA A 86 -5.94 31.95 -16.18
CA ALA A 86 -4.89 31.22 -16.88
C ALA A 86 -4.37 30.08 -15.99
N GLU A 87 -4.61 28.86 -16.43
CA GLU A 87 -3.98 27.64 -15.91
C GLU A 87 -3.17 27.03 -17.06
N ARG A 88 -1.88 26.83 -16.84
CA ARG A 88 -0.97 26.25 -17.84
C ARG A 88 -0.25 25.07 -17.22
N ASP A 89 -0.33 23.92 -17.88
CA ASP A 89 0.48 22.77 -17.54
C ASP A 89 1.82 22.87 -18.29
N LEU A 90 2.90 23.07 -17.55
CA LEU A 90 4.27 23.14 -18.07
C LEU A 90 5.01 21.81 -17.94
N GLY A 91 4.28 20.71 -17.72
CA GLY A 91 4.81 19.36 -17.52
C GLY A 91 5.00 19.04 -16.04
N ASP A 92 6.10 19.47 -15.45
CA ASP A 92 6.40 19.23 -14.03
C ASP A 92 5.79 20.30 -13.09
N VAL A 93 5.31 21.42 -13.66
CA VAL A 93 4.78 22.56 -12.92
C VAL A 93 3.41 22.98 -13.47
N LEU A 94 2.42 23.06 -12.58
CA LEU A 94 1.14 23.71 -12.88
C LEU A 94 1.25 25.21 -12.59
N GLU A 95 1.16 26.02 -13.63
CA GLU A 95 1.17 27.47 -13.48
C GLU A 95 -0.25 28.03 -13.38
N PHE A 96 -0.44 28.89 -12.40
CA PHE A 96 -1.66 29.67 -12.18
C PHE A 96 -1.36 31.16 -12.33
N GLY A 97 -2.21 31.85 -13.08
CA GLY A 97 -2.21 33.30 -13.12
C GLY A 97 -2.82 33.92 -11.87
N MET A 98 -2.33 35.10 -11.51
CA MET A 98 -2.87 35.91 -10.42
C MET A 98 -3.02 37.38 -10.85
N ALA A 99 -4.14 38.03 -10.53
CA ALA A 99 -4.29 39.49 -10.64
C ALA A 99 -3.74 40.18 -9.39
N CYS A 100 -2.61 39.69 -8.88
CA CYS A 100 -1.93 40.40 -7.83
C CYS A 100 -1.19 41.58 -8.46
N HIS A 101 -1.64 42.81 -8.17
CA HIS A 101 -1.00 44.06 -8.61
C HIS A 101 0.48 44.19 -8.23
N SER A 102 0.98 43.31 -7.38
CA SER A 102 2.33 43.32 -6.84
C SER A 102 3.37 42.80 -7.85
N GLY A 103 3.03 41.88 -8.75
CA GLY A 103 3.96 41.37 -9.77
C GLY A 103 4.95 40.30 -9.28
N GLY A 104 4.79 39.78 -8.06
CA GLY A 104 5.63 38.70 -7.53
C GLY A 104 5.29 37.30 -8.07
N THR A 105 6.24 36.37 -7.96
CA THR A 105 6.07 34.96 -8.35
C THR A 105 6.34 34.04 -7.16
N LEU A 106 5.53 33.00 -6.97
CA LEU A 106 5.72 31.96 -5.96
C LEU A 106 5.80 30.58 -6.61
N GLU A 107 6.76 29.75 -6.18
CA GLU A 107 6.74 28.32 -6.48
C GLU A 107 6.48 27.53 -5.20
N LEU A 108 5.54 26.60 -5.25
CA LEU A 108 5.16 25.77 -4.10
C LEU A 108 5.19 24.29 -4.47
N PHE A 109 5.59 23.46 -3.51
CA PHE A 109 5.48 22.01 -3.57
C PHE A 109 4.34 21.54 -2.68
N ILE A 110 3.47 20.69 -3.22
CA ILE A 110 2.30 20.14 -2.56
C ILE A 110 2.53 18.64 -2.44
N ASP A 111 2.69 18.18 -1.20
CA ASP A 111 2.98 16.78 -0.87
C ASP A 111 1.79 16.17 -0.11
N PRO A 112 0.97 15.31 -0.76
CA PRO A 112 -0.17 14.70 -0.12
C PRO A 112 0.26 13.58 0.85
N VAL A 113 -0.28 13.64 2.07
CA VAL A 113 -0.17 12.59 3.08
C VAL A 113 -1.50 11.85 3.12
N MET A 114 -1.49 10.63 2.60
CA MET A 114 -2.67 9.76 2.53
C MET A 114 -2.77 8.86 3.76
N PRO A 115 -3.99 8.49 4.18
CA PRO A 115 -4.21 7.47 5.20
C PRO A 115 -3.54 6.15 4.83
N SER A 116 -3.21 5.35 5.85
CA SER A 116 -2.62 4.04 5.63
C SER A 116 -3.61 3.14 4.88
N ALA A 117 -3.18 2.58 3.75
CA ALA A 117 -4.06 1.72 2.96
C ALA A 117 -4.44 0.45 3.75
N MET A 118 -5.71 0.06 3.67
CA MET A 118 -6.24 -1.15 4.29
C MET A 118 -6.06 -2.35 3.37
N LEU A 119 -5.55 -3.45 3.93
CA LEU A 119 -5.52 -4.79 3.33
C LEU A 119 -6.50 -5.68 4.10
N THR A 120 -7.52 -6.19 3.42
CA THR A 120 -8.37 -7.26 3.99
C THR A 120 -7.79 -8.63 3.64
N VAL A 121 -7.52 -9.46 4.65
CA VAL A 121 -7.09 -10.85 4.49
C VAL A 121 -8.27 -11.77 4.82
N VAL A 122 -8.72 -12.54 3.83
CA VAL A 122 -9.82 -13.49 3.97
C VAL A 122 -9.27 -14.90 4.20
N GLY A 123 -9.59 -15.49 5.35
CA GLY A 123 -9.12 -16.82 5.77
C GLY A 123 -8.23 -16.79 7.01
N ASN A 124 -7.96 -17.97 7.57
CA ASN A 124 -7.16 -18.16 8.77
C ASN A 124 -6.02 -19.17 8.60
N SER A 125 -5.63 -19.40 7.35
CA SER A 125 -4.55 -20.31 7.00
C SER A 125 -3.17 -19.83 7.50
N PRO A 126 -2.13 -20.68 7.52
CA PRO A 126 -0.77 -20.23 7.86
C PRO A 126 -0.31 -19.04 7.01
N VAL A 127 -0.62 -19.02 5.71
CA VAL A 127 -0.29 -17.89 4.82
C VAL A 127 -1.06 -16.64 5.24
N ALA A 128 -2.35 -16.76 5.58
CA ALA A 128 -3.14 -15.62 6.06
C ALA A 128 -2.55 -15.01 7.34
N ARG A 129 -2.15 -15.86 8.30
CA ARG A 129 -1.53 -15.42 9.56
C ARG A 129 -0.19 -14.72 9.32
N ALA A 130 0.64 -15.27 8.44
CA ALA A 130 1.90 -14.65 8.05
C ALA A 130 1.69 -13.29 7.36
N LEU A 131 0.69 -13.18 6.47
CA LEU A 131 0.32 -11.91 5.83
C LEU A 131 -0.09 -10.84 6.85
N VAL A 132 -0.91 -11.22 7.82
CA VAL A 132 -1.38 -10.31 8.89
C VAL A 132 -0.20 -9.77 9.71
N GLY A 133 0.82 -10.60 10.00
CA GLY A 133 2.01 -10.15 10.73
C GLY A 133 2.97 -9.27 9.90
N LEU A 134 3.05 -9.49 8.58
CA LEU A 134 3.97 -8.78 7.69
C LEU A 134 3.41 -7.44 7.18
N ALA A 135 2.12 -7.37 6.87
CA ALA A 135 1.51 -6.20 6.22
C ALA A 135 1.68 -4.88 7.01
N PRO A 136 1.54 -4.84 8.35
CA PRO A 136 1.80 -3.62 9.13
C PRO A 136 3.23 -3.10 9.01
N ARG A 137 4.21 -3.99 8.77
CA ARG A 137 5.63 -3.63 8.65
C ARG A 137 5.95 -2.88 7.35
N VAL A 138 5.03 -2.89 6.37
CA VAL A 138 5.13 -2.12 5.12
C VAL A 138 4.09 -0.99 5.03
N GLY A 139 3.51 -0.61 6.17
CA GLY A 139 2.56 0.50 6.29
C GLY A 139 1.18 0.19 5.73
N LEU A 140 0.71 -1.05 5.86
CA LEU A 140 -0.67 -1.42 5.57
C LEU A 140 -1.41 -1.70 6.88
N ARG A 141 -2.63 -1.19 6.99
CA ARG A 141 -3.57 -1.61 8.03
C ARG A 141 -4.22 -2.92 7.62
N VAL A 142 -4.62 -3.74 8.58
CA VAL A 142 -5.08 -5.10 8.30
C VAL A 142 -6.45 -5.36 8.91
N ALA A 143 -7.39 -5.76 8.06
CA ALA A 143 -8.64 -6.38 8.48
C ALA A 143 -8.60 -7.87 8.16
N VAL A 144 -9.13 -8.71 9.04
CA VAL A 144 -9.23 -10.16 8.85
C VAL A 144 -10.69 -10.55 8.74
N VAL A 145 -11.02 -11.40 7.78
CA VAL A 145 -12.33 -12.02 7.62
C VAL A 145 -12.15 -13.53 7.64
N ALA A 146 -12.58 -14.20 8.70
CA ALA A 146 -12.48 -15.64 8.78
C ALA A 146 -13.57 -16.23 9.68
N GLN A 147 -14.23 -17.29 9.21
CA GLN A 147 -15.28 -17.96 9.96
C GLN A 147 -14.77 -18.45 11.33
N GLY A 148 -15.40 -17.97 12.40
CA GLY A 148 -15.08 -18.32 13.78
C GLY A 148 -13.82 -17.66 14.37
N ALA A 149 -13.14 -16.78 13.63
CA ALA A 149 -11.93 -16.10 14.11
C ALA A 149 -12.21 -15.20 15.32
N GLN A 150 -11.24 -15.14 16.23
CA GLN A 150 -11.23 -14.23 17.36
C GLN A 150 -10.13 -13.18 17.20
N ALA A 151 -10.29 -12.01 17.81
CA ALA A 151 -9.26 -10.96 17.79
C ALA A 151 -7.91 -11.47 18.35
N ALA A 152 -7.94 -12.33 19.37
CA ALA A 152 -6.75 -12.95 19.96
C ALA A 152 -5.96 -13.84 18.98
N ASP A 153 -6.59 -14.34 17.91
CA ASP A 153 -5.90 -15.13 16.88
C ASP A 153 -5.02 -14.27 15.98
N PHE A 154 -5.28 -12.96 15.92
CA PHE A 154 -4.67 -12.01 14.98
C PHE A 154 -4.29 -10.71 15.69
N PRO A 155 -3.27 -10.71 16.57
CA PRO A 155 -2.92 -9.57 17.40
C PRO A 155 -2.43 -8.34 16.61
N ASP A 156 -1.92 -8.54 15.39
CA ASP A 156 -1.47 -7.46 14.49
C ASP A 156 -2.61 -6.90 13.60
N ALA A 157 -3.83 -7.43 13.69
CA ALA A 157 -4.96 -6.95 12.89
C ALA A 157 -5.71 -5.79 13.58
N ASP A 158 -6.06 -4.76 12.82
CA ASP A 158 -6.91 -3.65 13.26
C ASP A 158 -8.36 -4.09 13.50
N THR A 159 -8.84 -5.05 12.72
CA THR A 159 -10.23 -5.52 12.75
C THR A 159 -10.29 -7.00 12.42
N VAL A 160 -11.11 -7.76 13.15
CA VAL A 160 -11.37 -9.17 12.88
C VAL A 160 -12.87 -9.41 12.80
N LEU A 161 -13.33 -9.88 11.65
CA LEU A 161 -14.69 -10.35 11.42
C LEU A 161 -14.72 -11.88 11.47
N ASN A 162 -15.58 -12.42 12.33
CA ASN A 162 -15.73 -13.86 12.56
C ASN A 162 -16.67 -14.57 11.57
N SER A 163 -17.09 -13.88 10.51
CA SER A 163 -18.00 -14.39 9.48
C SER A 163 -17.57 -13.89 8.11
N ASP A 164 -17.59 -14.79 7.14
CA ASP A 164 -17.31 -14.54 5.72
C ASP A 164 -18.60 -14.35 4.89
N ASP A 165 -19.69 -13.91 5.55
CA ASP A 165 -20.90 -13.49 4.85
C ASP A 165 -20.65 -12.18 4.09
N ALA A 166 -20.95 -12.18 2.79
CA ALA A 166 -20.64 -11.07 1.89
C ALA A 166 -21.31 -9.75 2.31
N ALA A 167 -22.58 -9.79 2.72
CA ALA A 167 -23.31 -8.60 3.15
C ALA A 167 -22.79 -8.07 4.49
N GLY A 168 -22.49 -8.96 5.43
CA GLY A 168 -21.91 -8.60 6.72
C GLY A 168 -20.51 -7.97 6.61
N VAL A 169 -19.72 -8.43 5.64
CA VAL A 169 -18.37 -7.94 5.35
C VAL A 169 -18.41 -6.57 4.68
N SER A 170 -19.16 -6.40 3.59
CA SER A 170 -19.23 -5.12 2.86
C SER A 170 -19.88 -4.00 3.65
N ALA A 171 -20.76 -4.32 4.61
CA ALA A 171 -21.34 -3.33 5.52
C ALA A 171 -20.35 -2.77 6.56
N ARG A 172 -19.24 -3.46 6.83
CA ARG A 172 -18.30 -3.12 7.91
C ARG A 172 -16.92 -2.72 7.42
N LEU A 173 -16.52 -3.22 6.26
CA LEU A 173 -15.19 -3.01 5.71
C LEU A 173 -15.28 -2.32 4.35
N SER A 174 -14.35 -1.41 4.13
CA SER A 174 -14.00 -0.90 2.81
C SER A 174 -12.49 -1.02 2.69
N SER A 175 -12.00 -1.75 1.69
CA SER A 175 -10.58 -2.02 1.54
C SER A 175 -10.19 -1.99 0.06
N PRO A 176 -9.20 -1.16 -0.33
CA PRO A 176 -8.72 -1.13 -1.71
C PRO A 176 -8.03 -2.45 -2.11
N PHE A 177 -7.48 -3.19 -1.15
CA PHE A 177 -6.73 -4.42 -1.40
C PHE A 177 -7.32 -5.58 -0.60
N VAL A 178 -7.49 -6.73 -1.26
CA VAL A 178 -8.00 -7.94 -0.63
C VAL A 178 -7.17 -9.15 -1.04
N VAL A 179 -6.78 -9.98 -0.07
CA VAL A 179 -6.12 -11.26 -0.32
C VAL A 179 -6.97 -12.38 0.26
N VAL A 180 -7.37 -13.33 -0.58
CA VAL A 180 -8.05 -14.56 -0.17
C VAL A 180 -7.02 -15.65 0.04
N ALA A 181 -6.78 -16.01 1.29
CA ALA A 181 -5.82 -17.00 1.75
C ALA A 181 -6.50 -18.06 2.63
N THR A 182 -7.55 -18.67 2.09
CA THR A 182 -8.37 -19.71 2.73
C THR A 182 -7.76 -21.12 2.66
N GLN A 183 -6.87 -21.37 1.69
CA GLN A 183 -6.17 -22.63 1.46
C GLN A 183 -7.08 -23.89 1.50
N GLY A 184 -8.25 -23.86 0.84
CA GLY A 184 -9.12 -25.04 0.69
C GLY A 184 -10.37 -25.06 1.55
N ARG A 185 -10.49 -24.13 2.50
CA ARG A 185 -11.65 -24.06 3.40
C ARG A 185 -12.51 -22.89 3.00
N ARG A 186 -13.74 -23.15 2.55
CA ARG A 186 -14.73 -22.11 2.21
C ARG A 186 -14.22 -21.12 1.15
N ASP A 187 -13.40 -21.58 0.19
CA ASP A 187 -12.78 -20.68 -0.81
C ASP A 187 -13.83 -19.89 -1.60
N LEU A 188 -14.94 -20.53 -1.98
CA LEU A 188 -16.01 -19.86 -2.73
C LEU A 188 -16.67 -18.76 -1.89
N GLN A 189 -16.97 -19.03 -0.62
CA GLN A 189 -17.52 -18.01 0.29
C GLN A 189 -16.52 -16.86 0.50
N GLY A 190 -15.24 -17.18 0.71
CA GLY A 190 -14.20 -16.17 0.87
C GLY A 190 -14.02 -15.28 -0.37
N LEU A 191 -14.08 -15.86 -1.57
CA LEU A 191 -14.03 -15.11 -2.82
C LEU A 191 -15.26 -14.21 -3.01
N LYS A 192 -16.47 -14.69 -2.65
CA LYS A 192 -17.69 -13.88 -2.68
C LYS A 192 -17.62 -12.70 -1.69
N ALA A 193 -17.16 -12.95 -0.48
CA ALA A 193 -16.93 -11.89 0.51
C ALA A 193 -15.91 -10.86 0.01
N ALA A 194 -14.84 -11.31 -0.65
CA ALA A 194 -13.85 -10.43 -1.24
C ALA A 194 -14.40 -9.60 -2.41
N LEU A 195 -15.22 -10.19 -3.28
CA LEU A 195 -15.85 -9.49 -4.41
C LEU A 195 -16.86 -8.44 -3.94
N ALA A 196 -17.59 -8.70 -2.85
CA ALA A 196 -18.53 -7.76 -2.27
C ALA A 196 -17.88 -6.46 -1.74
N LEU A 197 -16.56 -6.47 -1.49
CA LEU A 197 -15.78 -5.27 -1.13
C LEU A 197 -15.43 -4.39 -2.33
N GLN A 198 -15.64 -4.88 -3.57
CA GLN A 198 -15.29 -4.21 -4.82
C GLN A 198 -13.87 -3.61 -4.83
N PRO A 199 -12.82 -4.40 -4.52
CA PRO A 199 -11.49 -3.86 -4.32
C PRO A 199 -10.80 -3.38 -5.61
N GLN A 200 -9.80 -2.52 -5.43
CA GLN A 200 -8.86 -2.12 -6.49
C GLN A 200 -7.92 -3.26 -6.88
N GLY A 201 -7.55 -4.14 -5.93
CA GLY A 201 -6.78 -5.35 -6.19
C GLY A 201 -7.27 -6.54 -5.37
N LEU A 202 -7.40 -7.70 -6.02
CA LEU A 202 -7.86 -8.95 -5.41
C LEU A 202 -6.93 -10.10 -5.80
N TRP A 203 -6.28 -10.70 -4.81
CA TRP A 203 -5.38 -11.85 -5.00
C TRP A 203 -5.95 -13.09 -4.33
N PHE A 204 -5.82 -14.24 -4.99
CA PHE A 204 -6.26 -15.51 -4.46
C PHE A 204 -5.10 -16.52 -4.36
N VAL A 205 -4.80 -16.93 -3.13
CA VAL A 205 -3.75 -17.90 -2.81
C VAL A 205 -4.27 -19.31 -3.13
N ALA A 206 -4.08 -19.71 -4.38
CA ALA A 206 -4.41 -21.05 -4.88
C ALA A 206 -3.51 -21.43 -6.07
N SER A 207 -3.47 -22.72 -6.39
CA SER A 207 -2.88 -23.18 -7.66
C SER A 207 -3.72 -22.72 -8.84
N ALA A 208 -3.09 -22.53 -10.02
CA ALA A 208 -3.76 -22.08 -11.23
C ALA A 208 -4.96 -22.97 -11.60
N ARG A 209 -4.80 -24.30 -11.48
CA ARG A 209 -5.87 -25.27 -11.75
C ARG A 209 -7.07 -25.07 -10.82
N LYS A 210 -6.83 -24.90 -9.52
CA LYS A 210 -7.90 -24.72 -8.53
C LYS A 210 -8.60 -23.37 -8.72
N ALA A 211 -7.83 -22.32 -9.00
CA ALA A 211 -8.38 -21.01 -9.30
C ALA A 211 -9.31 -21.05 -10.51
N ALA A 212 -8.90 -21.66 -11.63
CA ALA A 212 -9.73 -21.75 -12.83
C ALA A 212 -11.12 -22.36 -12.56
N VAL A 213 -11.18 -23.46 -11.80
CA VAL A 213 -12.46 -24.11 -11.42
C VAL A 213 -13.32 -23.19 -10.57
N LEU A 214 -12.74 -22.51 -9.58
CA LEU A 214 -13.49 -21.65 -8.66
C LEU A 214 -13.97 -20.36 -9.35
N LEU A 215 -13.17 -19.77 -10.23
CA LEU A 215 -13.55 -18.58 -10.99
C LEU A 215 -14.72 -18.89 -11.95
N ASP A 216 -14.67 -20.02 -12.66
CA ASP A 216 -15.79 -20.50 -13.50
C ASP A 216 -17.06 -20.73 -12.67
N THR A 217 -16.92 -21.31 -11.48
CA THR A 217 -18.04 -21.51 -10.55
C THR A 217 -18.65 -20.18 -10.09
N LEU A 218 -17.82 -19.16 -9.82
CA LEU A 218 -18.30 -17.83 -9.42
C LEU A 218 -19.14 -17.18 -10.53
N VAL A 219 -18.64 -17.19 -11.77
CA VAL A 219 -19.37 -16.68 -12.94
C VAL A 219 -20.69 -17.42 -13.13
N THR A 220 -20.66 -18.76 -13.10
CA THR A 220 -21.87 -19.59 -13.23
C THR A 220 -22.86 -19.35 -12.09
N SER A 221 -22.37 -18.95 -10.92
CA SER A 221 -23.21 -18.60 -9.76
C SER A 221 -23.77 -17.17 -9.80
N GLY A 222 -23.51 -16.41 -10.88
CA GLY A 222 -24.07 -15.07 -11.10
C GLY A 222 -23.20 -13.91 -10.61
N GLU A 223 -21.94 -14.14 -10.22
CA GLU A 223 -21.00 -13.05 -9.94
C GLU A 223 -20.61 -12.33 -11.24
N ASP A 224 -20.31 -11.02 -11.14
CA ASP A 224 -19.92 -10.21 -12.29
C ASP A 224 -18.65 -10.76 -12.96
N PRO A 225 -18.70 -11.19 -14.23
CA PRO A 225 -17.55 -11.72 -14.95
C PRO A 225 -16.37 -10.75 -15.01
N ALA A 226 -16.62 -9.44 -15.09
CA ALA A 226 -15.57 -8.44 -15.15
C ALA A 226 -14.81 -8.33 -13.81
N ALA A 227 -15.54 -8.38 -12.69
CA ALA A 227 -14.93 -8.42 -11.37
C ALA A 227 -14.16 -9.72 -11.12
N VAL A 228 -14.71 -10.88 -11.53
CA VAL A 228 -14.04 -12.18 -11.40
C VAL A 228 -12.75 -12.24 -12.23
N ALA A 229 -12.76 -11.69 -13.45
CA ALA A 229 -11.58 -11.65 -14.32
C ALA A 229 -10.41 -10.82 -13.74
N ARG A 230 -10.67 -9.90 -12.80
CA ARG A 230 -9.64 -9.11 -12.11
C ARG A 230 -8.96 -9.86 -10.97
N ILE A 231 -9.41 -11.07 -10.62
CA ILE A 231 -8.80 -11.88 -9.56
C ILE A 231 -7.44 -12.41 -10.04
N VAL A 232 -6.37 -12.06 -9.31
CA VAL A 232 -5.02 -12.54 -9.59
C VAL A 232 -4.79 -13.86 -8.87
N ALA A 233 -4.66 -14.93 -9.65
CA ALA A 233 -4.39 -16.29 -9.16
C ALA A 233 -3.51 -17.07 -10.15
N PRO A 234 -2.38 -17.69 -9.73
CA PRO A 234 -1.84 -17.71 -8.36
C PRO A 234 -1.46 -16.32 -7.84
N ALA A 235 -1.65 -16.10 -6.54
CA ALA A 235 -1.30 -14.85 -5.90
C ALA A 235 0.22 -14.68 -5.74
N GLY A 236 0.68 -13.44 -5.83
CA GLY A 236 2.05 -13.03 -5.52
C GLY A 236 3.04 -13.11 -6.67
N GLU A 237 4.21 -12.49 -6.47
CA GLU A 237 5.32 -12.53 -7.41
C GLU A 237 6.09 -13.85 -7.30
N PHE A 238 6.73 -14.28 -8.40
CA PHE A 238 7.52 -15.50 -8.39
C PHE A 238 8.88 -15.25 -7.73
N ILE A 239 9.05 -15.76 -6.51
CA ILE A 239 10.30 -15.71 -5.75
C ILE A 239 10.82 -17.09 -5.34
N GLY A 240 10.21 -18.17 -5.84
CA GLY A 240 10.53 -19.54 -5.42
C GLY A 240 10.04 -19.91 -4.01
N ALA A 241 8.98 -19.25 -3.53
CA ALA A 241 8.43 -19.42 -2.18
C ALA A 241 7.94 -20.86 -1.90
N GLN A 242 8.26 -21.37 -0.72
CA GLN A 242 7.90 -22.71 -0.23
C GLN A 242 7.21 -22.68 1.13
N THR A 243 7.60 -21.76 2.01
CA THR A 243 7.02 -21.63 3.36
C THR A 243 5.83 -20.65 3.37
N PRO A 244 4.91 -20.73 4.35
CA PRO A 244 3.82 -19.77 4.48
C PRO A 244 4.28 -18.31 4.54
N GLU A 245 5.41 -18.05 5.20
CA GLU A 245 6.03 -16.73 5.35
C GLU A 245 6.59 -16.22 4.02
N GLU A 246 7.25 -17.08 3.24
CA GLU A 246 7.75 -16.74 1.90
C GLU A 246 6.58 -16.49 0.93
N ILE A 247 5.53 -17.30 0.98
CA ILE A 247 4.32 -17.10 0.16
C ILE A 247 3.66 -15.77 0.55
N ALA A 248 3.50 -15.49 1.84
CA ALA A 248 2.97 -14.22 2.32
C ALA A 248 3.80 -13.03 1.83
N LEU A 249 5.13 -13.13 1.87
CA LEU A 249 6.03 -12.10 1.34
C LEU A 249 5.85 -11.90 -0.17
N SER A 250 5.70 -12.97 -0.94
CA SER A 250 5.50 -12.90 -2.39
C SER A 250 4.18 -12.22 -2.75
N VAL A 251 3.11 -12.53 -2.02
CA VAL A 251 1.79 -11.90 -2.17
C VAL A 251 1.83 -10.43 -1.75
N LEU A 252 2.45 -10.13 -0.61
CA LEU A 252 2.58 -8.76 -0.12
C LEU A 252 3.38 -7.87 -1.09
N THR A 253 4.35 -8.45 -1.81
CA THR A 253 5.09 -7.75 -2.87
C THR A 253 4.14 -7.26 -3.97
N SER A 254 3.23 -8.11 -4.46
CA SER A 254 2.23 -7.71 -5.47
C SER A 254 1.24 -6.68 -4.93
N VAL A 255 0.82 -6.78 -3.66
CA VAL A 255 -0.05 -5.78 -3.01
C VAL A 255 0.64 -4.42 -2.95
N VAL A 256 1.91 -4.38 -2.53
CA VAL A 256 2.68 -3.13 -2.47
C VAL A 256 2.91 -2.54 -3.87
N ALA A 257 3.15 -3.37 -4.88
CA ALA A 257 3.27 -2.92 -6.27
C ALA A 257 1.97 -2.24 -6.75
N ALA A 258 0.83 -2.89 -6.54
CA ALA A 258 -0.48 -2.34 -6.89
C ALA A 258 -0.77 -1.02 -6.14
N ARG A 259 -0.44 -0.94 -4.84
CA ARG A 259 -0.55 0.31 -4.06
C ARG A 259 0.24 1.48 -4.66
N ARG A 260 1.36 1.20 -5.33
CA ARG A 260 2.20 2.24 -5.96
C ARG A 260 1.78 2.56 -7.39
N GLY A 261 0.64 2.05 -7.86
CA GLY A 261 0.18 2.24 -9.24
C GLY A 261 1.07 1.53 -10.26
N ARG A 262 1.90 0.56 -9.82
CA ARG A 262 2.59 -0.35 -10.74
C ARG A 262 1.66 -1.52 -11.00
N GLU A 263 1.20 -1.65 -12.23
CA GLU A 263 0.54 -2.88 -12.67
C GLU A 263 1.50 -4.06 -12.45
N SER A 264 1.03 -5.12 -11.80
CA SER A 264 1.79 -6.36 -11.65
C SER A 264 2.07 -6.90 -13.05
N SER A 265 3.33 -7.25 -13.33
CA SER A 265 3.69 -7.92 -14.57
C SER A 265 3.02 -9.29 -14.58
N ALA A 266 1.91 -9.43 -15.31
CA ALA A 266 1.28 -10.71 -15.58
C ALA A 266 2.31 -11.74 -16.10
N PRO A 267 2.10 -13.06 -15.92
CA PRO A 267 3.12 -14.11 -16.03
C PRO A 267 3.61 -14.41 -17.47
N ALA A 268 3.39 -13.51 -18.44
CA ALA A 268 3.90 -13.64 -19.80
C ALA A 268 5.44 -13.58 -19.85
N SER A 269 6.09 -12.90 -18.90
CA SER A 269 7.57 -12.89 -18.81
C SER A 269 8.15 -14.17 -18.21
N GLN A 270 7.35 -15.00 -17.53
CA GLN A 270 7.84 -16.17 -16.80
C GLN A 270 7.86 -17.45 -17.65
N ALA A 271 7.01 -17.55 -18.68
CA ALA A 271 7.17 -18.59 -19.69
C ALA A 271 8.50 -18.43 -20.44
N ALA A 272 8.95 -17.19 -20.69
CA ALA A 272 10.22 -16.91 -21.34
C ALA A 272 11.44 -17.21 -20.43
N LEU A 273 11.35 -16.87 -19.13
CA LEU A 273 12.46 -17.10 -18.18
C LEU A 273 12.60 -18.58 -17.78
N THR A 274 11.50 -19.31 -17.60
CA THR A 274 11.54 -20.76 -17.31
C THR A 274 11.94 -21.58 -18.54
N ALA A 275 11.50 -21.19 -19.75
CA ALA A 275 11.98 -21.81 -21.00
C ALA A 275 13.47 -21.56 -21.22
N SER A 276 13.99 -20.38 -20.85
CA SER A 276 15.43 -20.06 -20.96
C SER A 276 16.29 -20.88 -20.00
N MET A 277 15.83 -21.13 -18.76
CA MET A 277 16.57 -21.99 -17.81
C MET A 277 16.49 -23.48 -18.15
N ALA A 278 15.37 -23.95 -18.72
CA ALA A 278 15.23 -25.34 -19.18
C ALA A 278 16.06 -25.63 -20.45
N ALA A 279 16.18 -24.66 -21.37
CA ALA A 279 16.97 -24.81 -22.59
C ALA A 279 18.48 -24.83 -22.34
N SER A 280 18.96 -24.20 -21.27
CA SER A 280 20.40 -24.18 -20.94
C SER A 280 20.91 -25.47 -20.25
N ALA A 281 20.03 -26.39 -19.84
CA ALA A 281 20.39 -27.62 -19.14
C ALA A 281 20.47 -28.86 -20.05
N LEU A 282 20.21 -28.71 -21.36
CA LEU A 282 20.25 -29.80 -22.34
C LEU A 282 21.05 -29.35 -23.57
N THR A 283 22.37 -29.29 -23.42
CA THR A 283 23.26 -29.34 -24.57
C THR A 283 24.45 -30.24 -24.25
N PRO A 284 24.43 -31.53 -24.62
CA PRO A 284 25.67 -32.28 -24.71
C PRO A 284 26.46 -31.75 -25.91
N SER A 285 27.67 -31.25 -25.64
CA SER A 285 28.64 -30.89 -26.66
C SER A 285 29.04 -32.15 -27.44
N ALA A 286 28.60 -32.24 -28.70
CA ALA A 286 29.07 -33.24 -29.63
C ALA A 286 30.38 -32.74 -30.25
N THR A 287 31.51 -33.32 -29.82
CA THR A 287 32.74 -33.32 -30.61
C THR A 287 32.93 -34.72 -31.16
N ALA A 288 32.72 -34.88 -32.47
CA ALA A 288 33.06 -36.08 -33.20
C ALA A 288 34.54 -36.02 -33.62
N ALA A 289 35.32 -37.01 -33.20
CA ALA A 289 36.56 -37.39 -33.85
C ALA A 289 36.57 -38.92 -34.00
N ALA A 290 36.60 -39.35 -35.26
CA ALA A 290 36.69 -40.74 -35.68
C ALA A 290 38.07 -41.34 -35.37
N GLY A 291 38.13 -42.66 -35.16
CA GLY A 291 39.41 -43.38 -35.17
C GLY A 291 39.40 -44.72 -34.45
N SER A 292 39.02 -45.75 -35.19
CA SER A 292 39.51 -47.14 -35.15
C SER A 292 39.87 -47.84 -33.82
N SER A 293 39.22 -49.01 -33.69
CA SER A 293 39.81 -50.32 -33.40
C SER A 293 40.22 -50.69 -31.96
N SER A 294 39.62 -51.81 -31.53
CA SER A 294 40.33 -53.01 -31.08
C SER A 294 40.32 -53.35 -29.58
N CYS A 295 39.91 -54.60 -29.35
CA CYS A 295 40.32 -55.55 -28.32
C CYS A 295 39.80 -55.44 -26.87
N CYS A 296 39.05 -56.48 -26.51
CA CYS A 296 39.01 -57.23 -25.25
C CYS A 296 39.93 -56.75 -24.11
N SER A 297 39.40 -56.64 -22.87
CA SER A 297 39.56 -57.65 -21.81
C SER A 297 39.21 -57.12 -20.41
N THR A 298 38.40 -57.94 -19.72
CA THR A 298 38.51 -58.41 -18.33
C THR A 298 39.25 -57.62 -17.22
N THR A 299 38.53 -57.53 -16.10
CA THR A 299 38.96 -57.67 -14.68
C THR A 299 39.70 -56.56 -13.93
N ALA A 300 39.07 -56.22 -12.79
CA ALA A 300 39.62 -56.21 -11.44
C ALA A 300 40.39 -54.98 -10.94
N ALA A 301 39.71 -54.32 -9.99
CA ALA A 301 40.12 -54.19 -8.59
C ALA A 301 40.84 -52.91 -8.13
N THR A 302 40.48 -52.59 -6.88
CA THR A 302 41.32 -52.06 -5.80
C THR A 302 41.20 -50.54 -5.57
N GLU A 303 40.42 -50.18 -4.55
CA GLU A 303 40.69 -49.00 -3.71
C GLU A 303 42.09 -49.13 -3.09
N PRO A 304 42.77 -48.02 -2.73
CA PRO A 304 42.75 -47.70 -1.29
C PRO A 304 42.85 -46.20 -0.91
N LYS A 305 42.18 -45.90 0.21
CA LYS A 305 42.60 -45.18 1.43
C LYS A 305 43.28 -43.78 1.44
N GLU A 306 42.75 -43.01 2.40
CA GLU A 306 43.39 -42.12 3.38
C GLU A 306 44.04 -40.79 2.90
N ALA A 307 43.56 -39.65 3.42
CA ALA A 307 44.03 -39.13 4.71
C ALA A 307 43.49 -37.72 5.01
N VAL A 308 43.35 -37.49 6.32
CA VAL A 308 42.84 -36.32 7.04
C VAL A 308 43.75 -35.09 6.89
N LYS A 309 43.16 -33.88 6.91
CA LYS A 309 43.70 -32.71 7.63
C LYS A 309 42.63 -31.64 7.85
N SER A 310 42.13 -31.55 9.08
CA SER A 310 41.38 -30.42 9.61
C SER A 310 42.34 -29.32 10.08
N LYS A 311 41.99 -28.06 9.81
CA LYS A 311 42.61 -26.89 10.43
C LYS A 311 41.53 -25.85 10.71
N ALA A 312 41.31 -25.58 12.00
CA ALA A 312 40.47 -24.49 12.48
C ALA A 312 41.35 -23.30 12.89
N LEU A 313 40.83 -22.07 12.69
CA LEU A 313 41.02 -20.84 13.48
C LEU A 313 40.05 -19.80 12.87
N ALA A 314 38.91 -19.48 13.51
CA ALA A 314 38.67 -18.42 14.52
C ALA A 314 38.09 -17.11 13.89
N PRO A 315 37.23 -16.37 14.62
CA PRO A 315 36.10 -15.62 14.05
C PRO A 315 36.39 -14.13 13.81
N VAL A 316 35.59 -13.48 12.94
CA VAL A 316 35.64 -12.02 12.75
C VAL A 316 34.28 -11.38 13.06
N ALA A 317 34.34 -10.57 14.12
CA ALA A 317 33.51 -9.48 14.62
C ALA A 317 32.19 -9.09 13.93
N ALA A 318 31.15 -9.02 14.76
CA ALA A 318 29.96 -8.21 14.57
C ALA A 318 30.28 -6.70 14.73
N SER A 319 29.86 -5.89 13.77
CA SER A 319 29.90 -4.43 13.85
C SER A 319 28.48 -3.91 14.08
N ALA A 320 28.21 -3.47 15.31
CA ALA A 320 27.04 -2.67 15.66
C ALA A 320 27.36 -1.19 15.41
N CYS A 321 26.60 -0.55 14.52
CA CYS A 321 26.59 0.90 14.32
C CYS A 321 25.21 1.46 14.68
N CYS A 322 24.87 1.44 15.98
CA CYS A 322 23.83 2.30 16.55
C CYS A 322 24.49 3.19 17.59
N GLY A 323 24.82 4.42 17.18
CA GLY A 323 25.32 5.46 18.07
C GLY A 323 24.16 6.05 18.88
N GLY A 324 24.09 5.69 20.17
CA GLY A 324 23.35 6.43 21.17
C GLY A 324 24.27 7.44 21.86
N SER A 325 23.88 8.71 21.88
CA SER A 325 24.45 9.71 22.79
C SER A 325 23.69 9.67 24.13
N LYS A 326 24.38 9.23 25.18
CA LYS A 326 23.97 9.42 26.58
C LYS A 326 24.32 10.83 27.03
N GLN A 327 23.39 11.49 27.70
CA GLN A 327 23.70 12.42 28.80
C GLN A 327 22.87 12.03 30.02
N ALA A 328 23.52 12.07 31.17
CA ALA A 328 22.96 11.76 32.48
C ALA A 328 22.71 13.06 33.25
N ALA A 329 21.58 13.13 33.95
CA ALA A 329 21.39 13.92 35.17
C ALA A 329 20.24 13.25 35.95
N GLY A 330 20.44 13.02 37.25
CA GLY A 330 19.58 12.18 38.08
C GLY A 330 18.68 12.91 39.07
N GLN A 331 17.99 12.07 39.85
CA GLN A 331 17.24 12.33 41.10
C GLN A 331 15.91 13.11 40.94
N ALA A 332 14.80 12.80 41.61
CA ALA A 332 14.47 11.87 42.70
C ALA A 332 12.99 11.46 42.60
N ALA A 333 12.60 10.50 43.43
CA ALA A 333 11.29 9.88 43.55
C ALA A 333 10.17 10.86 43.97
N ASP A 334 8.94 10.58 43.53
CA ASP A 334 7.78 10.57 44.41
C ASP A 334 6.63 9.74 43.82
N THR A 335 6.12 8.85 44.66
CA THR A 335 4.96 7.99 44.44
C THR A 335 3.68 8.75 44.74
N ALA A 336 2.77 8.83 43.77
CA ALA A 336 1.37 9.16 44.03
C ALA A 336 0.46 8.42 43.02
N THR A 337 -0.20 7.40 43.54
CA THR A 337 -1.49 6.90 43.08
C THR A 337 -2.49 8.04 42.99
N ASP A 338 -3.16 8.19 41.84
CA ASP A 338 -4.52 8.70 41.81
C ASP A 338 -5.29 8.12 40.60
N ALA A 339 -6.46 7.60 40.94
CA ALA A 339 -7.46 7.06 40.04
C ALA A 339 -8.38 8.17 39.48
N VAL A 340 -9.39 7.75 38.70
CA VAL A 340 -10.66 8.46 38.36
C VAL A 340 -10.66 9.18 36.99
N PRO A 341 -11.74 9.16 36.17
CA PRO A 341 -12.69 8.08 35.85
C PRO A 341 -12.96 7.91 34.32
N SER A 342 -13.70 6.84 34.01
CA SER A 342 -14.38 6.54 32.75
C SER A 342 -15.22 7.69 32.18
N ARG A 343 -15.05 8.00 30.89
CA ARG A 343 -15.98 8.83 30.10
C ARG A 343 -16.94 7.93 29.32
N THR A 344 -18.21 8.07 29.64
CA THR A 344 -19.37 7.63 28.86
C THR A 344 -19.43 8.34 27.51
N VAL A 345 -19.62 7.57 26.45
CA VAL A 345 -19.91 8.05 25.09
C VAL A 345 -21.42 8.04 24.92
N GLU A 346 -22.03 9.21 24.72
CA GLU A 346 -23.38 9.33 24.15
C GLU A 346 -23.29 9.52 22.62
N PRO A 347 -24.24 8.97 21.84
CA PRO A 347 -24.19 9.01 20.38
C PRO A 347 -24.81 10.31 19.82
N ALA A 348 -24.10 10.95 18.89
CA ALA A 348 -24.62 12.07 18.12
C ALA A 348 -25.48 11.60 16.94
N LEU A 349 -26.77 11.88 17.08
CA LEU A 349 -27.84 12.14 16.10
C LEU A 349 -27.56 11.93 14.59
N ALA A 350 -28.42 11.12 13.99
CA ALA A 350 -28.63 10.96 12.56
C ALA A 350 -29.28 12.21 11.92
N LEU A 351 -28.76 12.65 10.77
CA LEU A 351 -29.45 13.60 9.90
C LEU A 351 -30.47 12.87 9.01
N ALA A 352 -31.72 13.30 9.11
CA ALA A 352 -32.84 12.89 8.27
C ALA A 352 -32.79 13.56 6.89
N ALA A 353 -33.12 12.78 5.85
CA ALA A 353 -33.27 13.23 4.48
C ALA A 353 -34.53 14.09 4.29
N VAL A 354 -34.38 15.22 3.59
CA VAL A 354 -35.48 16.10 3.16
C VAL A 354 -35.94 15.65 1.76
N PRO A 355 -37.23 15.37 1.52
CA PRO A 355 -37.72 15.05 0.18
C PRO A 355 -37.96 16.33 -0.64
N VAL A 356 -37.37 16.37 -1.84
CA VAL A 356 -37.65 17.39 -2.87
C VAL A 356 -38.94 17.02 -3.58
N SER A 357 -39.98 17.83 -3.37
CA SER A 357 -41.26 17.74 -4.08
C SER A 357 -41.16 18.51 -5.40
N VAL A 358 -41.16 17.79 -6.53
CA VAL A 358 -41.28 18.37 -7.87
C VAL A 358 -42.76 18.69 -8.13
N LYS A 359 -43.11 19.98 -8.19
CA LYS A 359 -44.41 20.43 -8.71
C LYS A 359 -44.30 20.68 -10.20
N SER A 360 -45.01 19.86 -10.98
CA SER A 360 -45.35 20.11 -12.38
C SER A 360 -46.32 21.29 -12.49
N SER A 361 -45.96 22.30 -13.27
CA SER A 361 -46.87 23.34 -13.75
C SER A 361 -46.89 23.28 -15.27
N CYS A 362 -48.03 22.84 -15.81
CA CYS A 362 -48.44 23.05 -17.19
C CYS A 362 -49.57 24.10 -17.22
N CYS A 363 -49.63 24.79 -18.36
CA CYS A 363 -50.72 25.60 -18.91
C CYS A 363 -50.83 27.08 -18.53
N GLY A 364 -50.55 27.93 -19.54
CA GLY A 364 -51.61 28.72 -20.20
C GLY A 364 -51.52 30.23 -20.04
N GLY A 365 -51.28 30.93 -21.17
CA GLY A 365 -51.34 32.39 -21.29
C GLY A 365 -50.34 32.94 -22.29
#